data_AF-A0AA96KDH3-F1
#
_entry.id   AF-A0AA96KDH3-F1
#
_cell.length_a   1.000
_cell.length_b   1.000
_cell.length_c   1.000
_cell.angle_alpha   90.00
_cell.angle_beta   90.00
_cell.angle_gamma   90.00
#
_symmetry.space_group_name_H-M   'P 1'
#
loop_
_entity.id
_entity.type
_entity.pdbx_description
1 polymer ?
#
loop_
_entity_poly.entity_id
_entity_poly.type
_entity_poly.pdbx_seq_one_letter_code
_entity_poly.pdbx_strand_id
1 'polypeptide(L)'
;MRRILLGLAIVVIATGCSENNNPYMDDIQAAKEKTQQCLDELHAAISARNEAEMNRLTNDEQCMLANKAHARHVNQSKISPAIPPSNDPRQPATDSNHGTQISPVEIEAAKAKQNEEWEKEFRAMEFRDYYQLSKKCLTSMIERKTPRCAVVRSLINERYEAEEKTLLAEYQDKSLEEYAKAVCTGESRDDAKCEIALRASGKARQ
;
A
#
# COMPACT_ATOMS: atom_id res chain seq x y z
N MET A 1 -10.12 68.97 -11.95
CA MET A 1 -10.10 67.76 -11.09
C MET A 1 -10.87 66.65 -11.80
N ARG A 2 -10.16 65.72 -12.45
CA ARG A 2 -10.74 64.51 -13.07
C ARG A 2 -10.14 63.30 -12.38
N ARG A 3 -11.00 62.48 -11.77
CA ARG A 3 -10.66 61.20 -11.14
C ARG A 3 -10.45 60.16 -12.24
N ILE A 4 -9.31 59.48 -12.25
CA ILE A 4 -9.13 58.23 -13.02
C ILE A 4 -8.59 57.19 -12.05
N LEU A 5 -9.52 56.42 -11.49
CA LEU A 5 -9.26 55.13 -10.84
C LEU A 5 -8.93 54.14 -11.97
N LEU A 6 -7.65 53.82 -12.13
CA LEU A 6 -7.20 52.70 -12.96
C LEU A 6 -6.88 51.55 -12.00
N GLY A 7 -7.90 50.72 -11.75
CA GLY A 7 -7.73 49.39 -11.20
C GLY A 7 -7.31 48.43 -12.33
N LEU A 8 -6.25 47.66 -12.11
CA LEU A 8 -5.92 46.48 -12.90
C LEU A 8 -5.40 45.43 -11.90
N ALA A 9 -6.28 44.50 -11.53
CA ALA A 9 -6.34 43.14 -12.08
C ALA A 9 -5.38 42.19 -11.33
N ILE A 10 -5.87 41.71 -10.18
CA ILE A 10 -5.34 40.51 -9.53
C ILE A 10 -5.64 39.36 -10.48
N VAL A 11 -4.61 38.86 -11.18
CA VAL A 11 -4.68 37.58 -11.89
C VAL A 11 -4.73 36.50 -10.81
N VAL A 12 -5.94 36.12 -10.43
CA VAL A 12 -6.16 34.84 -9.74
C VAL A 12 -5.92 33.77 -10.79
N ILE A 13 -4.71 33.22 -10.80
CA ILE A 13 -4.46 31.93 -11.46
C ILE A 13 -5.28 30.93 -10.65
N ALA A 14 -6.53 30.75 -11.05
CA ALA A 14 -7.29 29.58 -10.67
C ALA A 14 -6.55 28.39 -11.27
N THR A 15 -5.65 27.78 -10.49
CA THR A 15 -5.39 26.35 -10.63
C THR A 15 -6.68 25.65 -10.22
N GLY A 16 -7.67 25.72 -11.10
CA GLY A 16 -8.88 24.92 -11.03
C GLY A 16 -8.41 23.48 -11.06
N CYS A 17 -8.51 22.82 -9.91
CA CYS A 17 -8.32 21.39 -9.76
C CYS A 17 -9.04 20.70 -10.92
N SER A 18 -8.29 19.97 -11.73
CA SER A 18 -8.79 19.10 -12.81
C SER A 18 -9.57 17.90 -12.23
N GLU A 19 -10.60 18.17 -11.43
CA GLU A 19 -11.56 17.17 -10.98
C GLU A 19 -12.77 17.06 -11.90
N ASN A 20 -12.90 17.96 -12.88
CA ASN A 20 -14.12 18.11 -13.66
C ASN A 20 -14.15 17.39 -15.02
N ASN A 21 -13.10 16.62 -15.37
CA ASN A 21 -13.01 15.99 -16.71
C ASN A 21 -12.87 14.46 -16.65
N ASN A 22 -13.45 13.83 -15.63
CA ASN A 22 -13.54 12.38 -15.58
C ASN A 22 -14.83 11.93 -16.30
N PRO A 23 -14.74 11.32 -17.51
CA PRO A 23 -15.91 10.97 -18.31
C PRO A 23 -16.80 9.90 -17.66
N TYR A 24 -16.29 9.23 -16.62
CA TYR A 24 -16.97 8.14 -15.92
C TYR A 24 -17.75 8.61 -14.68
N MET A 25 -17.62 9.89 -14.27
CA MET A 25 -18.24 10.41 -13.04
C MET A 25 -19.76 10.48 -13.10
N ASP A 26 -20.32 10.75 -14.28
CA ASP A 26 -21.77 10.83 -14.47
C ASP A 26 -22.36 9.59 -15.15
N ASP A 27 -21.50 8.75 -15.75
CA ASP A 27 -21.89 7.49 -16.39
C ASP A 27 -21.40 6.27 -15.59
N ILE A 28 -22.33 5.74 -14.80
CA ILE A 28 -22.14 4.56 -13.97
C ILE A 28 -21.73 3.32 -14.79
N GLN A 29 -22.35 3.12 -15.95
CA GLN A 29 -22.16 1.91 -16.75
C GLN A 29 -20.80 1.97 -17.44
N ALA A 30 -20.43 3.13 -17.98
CA ALA A 30 -19.10 3.34 -18.56
C ALA A 30 -17.99 3.19 -17.50
N ALA A 31 -18.20 3.69 -16.28
CA ALA A 31 -17.26 3.49 -15.17
C ALA A 31 -17.07 1.99 -14.86
N LYS A 32 -18.17 1.25 -14.76
CA LYS A 32 -18.16 -0.18 -14.45
C LYS A 32 -17.48 -1.01 -15.54
N GLU A 33 -17.85 -0.81 -16.80
CA GLU A 33 -17.30 -1.55 -17.93
C GLU A 33 -15.80 -1.27 -18.08
N LYS A 34 -15.38 -0.01 -17.98
CA LYS A 34 -13.98 0.34 -18.11
C LYS A 34 -13.14 -0.18 -16.94
N THR A 35 -13.64 -0.09 -15.72
CA THR A 35 -12.99 -0.70 -14.54
C THR A 35 -12.83 -2.20 -14.73
N GLN A 36 -13.86 -2.91 -15.20
CA GLN A 36 -13.77 -4.35 -15.43
C GLN A 36 -12.74 -4.69 -16.51
N GLN A 37 -12.75 -3.98 -17.63
CA GLN A 37 -11.76 -4.14 -18.69
C GLN A 37 -10.32 -3.99 -18.15
N CYS A 38 -10.06 -2.94 -17.37
CA CYS A 38 -8.74 -2.70 -16.80
C CYS A 38 -8.30 -3.80 -15.83
N LEU A 39 -9.23 -4.38 -15.07
CA LEU A 39 -8.94 -5.50 -14.17
C LEU A 39 -8.62 -6.79 -14.95
N ASP A 40 -9.36 -7.06 -16.03
CA ASP A 40 -9.13 -8.23 -16.87
C ASP A 40 -7.77 -8.16 -17.58
N GLU A 41 -7.44 -7.00 -18.14
CA GLU A 41 -6.13 -6.75 -18.77
C GLU A 41 -4.99 -6.87 -17.75
N LEU A 42 -5.18 -6.35 -16.53
CA LEU A 42 -4.19 -6.45 -15.46
C LEU A 42 -4.01 -7.90 -15.00
N HIS A 43 -5.08 -8.68 -14.88
CA HIS A 43 -5.01 -10.11 -14.58
C HIS A 43 -4.28 -10.90 -15.66
N ALA A 44 -4.50 -10.56 -16.93
CA ALA A 44 -3.77 -11.17 -18.04
C ALA A 44 -2.27 -10.85 -17.95
N ALA A 45 -1.92 -9.60 -17.65
CA ALA A 45 -0.53 -9.17 -17.48
C ALA A 45 0.15 -9.86 -16.28
N ILE A 46 -0.56 -10.02 -15.15
CA ILE A 46 -0.10 -10.77 -13.97
C ILE A 46 0.13 -12.24 -14.33
N SER A 47 -0.83 -12.88 -15.00
CA SER A 47 -0.74 -14.28 -15.40
C SER A 47 0.43 -14.54 -16.34
N ALA A 48 0.72 -13.58 -17.22
CA ALA A 48 1.86 -13.61 -18.13
C ALA A 48 3.19 -13.16 -17.49
N ARG A 49 3.19 -12.76 -16.21
CA ARG A 49 4.34 -12.14 -15.50
C ARG A 49 4.97 -10.97 -16.28
N ASN A 50 4.14 -10.19 -16.98
CA ASN A 50 4.61 -9.09 -17.81
C ASN A 50 4.65 -7.77 -17.01
N GLU A 51 5.79 -7.49 -16.38
CA GLU A 51 5.99 -6.33 -15.52
C GLU A 51 5.82 -4.99 -16.23
N ALA A 52 6.23 -4.89 -17.50
CA ALA A 52 6.05 -3.68 -18.29
C ALA A 52 4.56 -3.38 -18.50
N GLU A 53 3.76 -4.41 -18.78
CA GLU A 53 2.33 -4.27 -19.01
C GLU A 53 1.56 -4.01 -17.72
N MET A 54 1.95 -4.65 -16.62
CA MET A 54 1.40 -4.34 -15.29
C MET A 54 1.64 -2.87 -14.91
N ASN A 55 2.86 -2.36 -15.14
CA ASN A 55 3.20 -0.96 -14.88
C ASN A 55 2.44 0.00 -15.81
N ARG A 56 2.25 -0.36 -17.09
CA ARG A 56 1.48 0.44 -18.04
C ARG A 56 0.02 0.54 -17.60
N LEU A 57 -0.63 -0.58 -17.27
CA LEU A 57 -2.04 -0.63 -16.88
C LEU A 57 -2.31 0.04 -15.53
N THR A 58 -1.36 -0.04 -14.59
CA THR A 58 -1.49 0.61 -13.27
C THR A 58 -1.41 2.13 -13.37
N ASN A 59 -0.69 2.66 -14.37
CA ASN A 59 -0.55 4.10 -14.62
C ASN A 59 -1.45 4.59 -15.78
N ASP A 60 -2.33 3.74 -16.31
CA ASP A 60 -3.22 4.11 -17.40
C ASP A 60 -4.28 5.10 -16.88
N GLU A 61 -4.28 6.31 -17.46
CA GLU A 61 -5.13 7.41 -17.01
C GLU A 61 -6.62 7.06 -17.11
N GLN A 62 -7.03 6.31 -18.14
CA GLN A 62 -8.42 5.88 -18.28
C GLN A 62 -8.81 4.85 -17.22
N CYS A 63 -7.92 3.90 -16.91
CA CYS A 63 -8.12 2.94 -15.82
C CYS A 63 -8.19 3.62 -14.44
N MET A 64 -7.32 4.60 -14.20
CA MET A 64 -7.34 5.38 -12.96
C MET A 64 -8.63 6.20 -12.81
N LEU A 65 -9.05 6.89 -13.88
CA LEU A 65 -10.27 7.70 -13.88
C LEU A 65 -11.52 6.83 -13.71
N ALA A 66 -11.62 5.71 -14.43
CA ALA A 66 -12.72 4.77 -14.30
C ALA A 66 -12.79 4.19 -12.88
N ASN A 67 -11.64 3.75 -12.32
CA ASN A 67 -11.59 3.23 -10.95
C ASN A 67 -11.97 4.27 -9.90
N LYS A 68 -11.56 5.54 -10.06
CA LYS A 68 -11.96 6.65 -9.17
C LYS A 68 -13.47 6.90 -9.22
N ALA A 69 -14.06 6.92 -10.42
CA ALA A 69 -15.49 7.12 -10.60
C ALA A 69 -16.30 5.93 -10.07
N HIS A 70 -15.88 4.72 -10.38
CA HIS A 70 -16.45 3.48 -9.88
C HIS A 70 -16.45 3.46 -8.33
N ALA A 71 -15.31 3.74 -7.69
CA ALA A 71 -15.23 3.81 -6.22
C ALA A 71 -16.19 4.86 -5.61
N ARG A 72 -16.37 6.00 -6.29
CA ARG A 72 -17.34 7.03 -5.87
C ARG A 72 -18.78 6.53 -5.98
N HIS A 73 -19.14 5.87 -7.07
CA HIS A 73 -20.48 5.31 -7.26
C HIS A 73 -20.78 4.18 -6.26
N VAL A 74 -19.78 3.36 -5.91
CA VAL A 74 -19.88 2.34 -4.84
C VAL A 74 -20.16 3.00 -3.49
N ASN A 75 -19.40 4.04 -3.13
CA ASN A 75 -19.58 4.77 -1.87
C ASN A 75 -20.93 5.51 -1.80
N GLN A 76 -21.51 5.84 -2.95
CA GLN A 76 -22.85 6.42 -3.06
C GLN A 76 -23.96 5.37 -3.18
N SER A 77 -23.63 4.08 -3.05
CA SER A 77 -24.54 2.95 -3.23
C SER A 77 -25.26 2.92 -4.59
N LYS A 78 -24.71 3.61 -5.59
CA LYS A 78 -25.26 3.69 -6.96
C LYS A 78 -24.86 2.48 -7.82
N ILE A 79 -23.80 1.78 -7.40
CA ILE A 79 -23.40 0.48 -7.92
C ILE A 79 -22.99 -0.42 -6.78
N SER A 80 -23.24 -1.73 -6.95
CA SER A 80 -22.53 -2.72 -6.17
C SER A 80 -21.02 -2.54 -6.35
N PRO A 81 -20.20 -2.80 -5.31
CA PRO A 81 -18.76 -2.91 -5.50
C PRO A 81 -18.51 -3.78 -6.73
N ALA A 82 -17.74 -3.32 -7.72
CA ALA A 82 -17.05 -4.25 -8.62
C ALA A 82 -16.35 -5.21 -7.67
N ILE A 83 -16.96 -6.38 -7.56
CA ILE A 83 -16.37 -7.53 -6.92
C ILE A 83 -15.19 -7.81 -7.86
N PRO A 84 -13.92 -7.56 -7.46
CA PRO A 84 -12.84 -8.24 -8.16
C PRO A 84 -13.25 -9.71 -8.16
N PRO A 85 -13.31 -10.39 -9.33
CA PRO A 85 -13.99 -11.68 -9.47
C PRO A 85 -13.72 -12.51 -8.23
N SER A 86 -14.78 -12.68 -7.43
CA SER A 86 -14.63 -13.22 -6.10
C SER A 86 -14.09 -14.62 -6.27
N ASN A 87 -13.16 -15.00 -5.40
CA ASN A 87 -12.81 -16.41 -5.18
C ASN A 87 -13.97 -17.14 -4.45
N ASP A 88 -15.23 -16.80 -4.73
CA ASP A 88 -16.40 -17.38 -4.08
C ASP A 88 -16.97 -18.50 -4.99
N PRO A 89 -16.86 -19.78 -4.61
CA PRO A 89 -17.21 -20.92 -5.47
C PRO A 89 -18.72 -21.15 -5.70
N ARG A 90 -19.60 -20.23 -5.29
CA ARG A 90 -21.03 -20.54 -5.13
C ARG A 90 -22.02 -19.85 -6.07
N GLN A 91 -21.59 -19.23 -7.17
CA GLN A 91 -22.53 -18.88 -8.25
C GLN A 91 -22.23 -19.67 -9.53
N PRO A 92 -23.18 -20.51 -9.99
CA PRO A 92 -23.05 -21.20 -11.25
C PRO A 92 -23.43 -20.23 -12.37
N ALA A 93 -22.43 -19.79 -13.14
CA ALA A 93 -22.63 -19.33 -14.50
C ALA A 93 -22.07 -20.43 -15.41
N THR A 94 -23.01 -21.16 -15.98
CA THR A 94 -22.86 -22.09 -17.09
C THR A 94 -22.00 -21.52 -18.22
N ASP A 95 -21.30 -22.44 -18.87
CA ASP A 95 -20.63 -22.32 -20.17
C ASP A 95 -19.26 -21.64 -20.20
N SER A 96 -18.19 -22.44 -20.11
CA SER A 96 -17.25 -22.62 -21.23
C SER A 96 -16.12 -23.61 -20.89
N ASN A 97 -15.75 -24.35 -21.92
CA ASN A 97 -14.78 -25.43 -21.95
C ASN A 97 -13.35 -25.02 -21.54
N HIS A 98 -12.64 -25.96 -20.89
CA HIS A 98 -11.18 -26.03 -20.70
C HIS A 98 -10.54 -24.93 -19.84
N GLY A 99 -10.72 -25.05 -18.52
CA GLY A 99 -9.80 -24.46 -17.54
C GLY A 99 -9.55 -25.48 -16.43
N THR A 100 -8.30 -25.83 -16.17
CA THR A 100 -7.91 -26.63 -15.01
C THR A 100 -8.52 -25.97 -13.76
N GLN A 101 -9.52 -26.62 -13.16
CA GLN A 101 -10.14 -26.15 -11.93
C GLN A 101 -9.11 -26.24 -10.81
N ILE A 102 -8.37 -25.15 -10.58
CA ILE A 102 -7.54 -25.03 -9.38
C ILE A 102 -8.52 -24.92 -8.21
N SER A 103 -8.52 -25.93 -7.35
CA SER A 103 -9.41 -26.01 -6.20
C SER A 103 -9.18 -24.80 -5.28
N PRO A 104 -10.22 -24.26 -4.61
CA PRO A 104 -10.04 -23.27 -3.55
C PRO A 104 -8.98 -23.67 -2.52
N VAL A 105 -8.83 -24.97 -2.28
CA VAL A 105 -7.79 -25.55 -1.41
C VAL A 105 -6.38 -25.33 -1.96
N GLU A 106 -6.19 -25.42 -3.27
CA GLU A 106 -4.89 -25.20 -3.92
C GLU A 106 -4.51 -23.71 -3.96
N ILE A 107 -5.50 -22.81 -4.08
CA ILE A 107 -5.31 -21.36 -3.99
C ILE A 107 -4.95 -20.95 -2.56
N GLU A 108 -5.63 -21.51 -1.55
CA GLU A 108 -5.30 -21.27 -0.14
C GLU A 108 -3.92 -21.82 0.21
N ALA A 109 -3.58 -23.02 -0.27
CA ALA A 109 -2.25 -23.60 -0.09
C ALA A 109 -1.16 -22.75 -0.76
N ALA A 110 -1.40 -22.20 -1.95
CA ALA A 110 -0.46 -21.31 -2.62
C ALA A 110 -0.27 -19.98 -1.88
N LYS A 111 -1.36 -19.39 -1.36
CA LYS A 111 -1.30 -18.18 -0.52
C LYS A 111 -0.57 -18.43 0.79
N ALA A 112 -0.83 -19.56 1.44
CA ALA A 112 -0.12 -19.97 2.66
C ALA A 112 1.37 -20.13 2.38
N LYS A 113 1.73 -20.84 1.32
CA LYS A 113 3.13 -21.01 0.90
C LYS A 113 3.81 -19.67 0.60
N GLN A 114 3.14 -18.76 -0.09
CA GLN A 114 3.67 -17.43 -0.37
C GLN A 114 3.86 -16.60 0.92
N ASN A 115 2.92 -16.69 1.86
CA ASN A 115 3.06 -16.03 3.16
C ASN A 115 4.24 -16.60 3.96
N GLU A 116 4.45 -17.92 3.94
CA GLU A 116 5.61 -18.55 4.57
C GLU A 116 6.93 -18.11 3.93
N GLU A 117 6.97 -17.97 2.60
CA GLU A 117 8.14 -17.48 1.88
C GLU A 117 8.45 -16.02 2.28
N TRP A 118 7.45 -15.14 2.30
CA TRP A 118 7.60 -13.77 2.78
C TRP A 118 8.00 -13.70 4.25
N GLU A 119 7.44 -14.56 5.10
CA GLU A 119 7.81 -14.60 6.50
C GLU A 119 9.29 -14.97 6.67
N LYS A 120 9.78 -15.98 5.94
CA LYS A 120 11.21 -16.34 5.93
C LYS A 120 12.09 -15.20 5.40
N GLU A 121 11.69 -14.56 4.31
CA GLU A 121 12.37 -13.39 3.73
C GLU A 121 12.49 -12.27 4.78
N PHE A 122 11.39 -11.89 5.42
CA PHE A 122 11.37 -10.76 6.37
C PHE A 122 12.07 -11.08 7.70
N ARG A 123 12.12 -12.35 8.09
CA ARG A 123 12.92 -12.82 9.24
C ARG A 123 14.41 -12.81 8.96
N ALA A 124 14.82 -13.09 7.72
CA ALA A 124 16.23 -13.09 7.31
C ALA A 124 16.72 -11.69 6.90
N MET A 125 15.81 -10.76 6.63
CA MET A 125 16.13 -9.38 6.25
C MET A 125 16.90 -8.66 7.36
N GLU A 126 17.80 -7.75 6.98
CA GLU A 126 18.44 -6.83 7.92
C GLU A 126 17.41 -5.92 8.59
N PHE A 127 17.60 -5.59 9.88
CA PHE A 127 16.60 -4.84 10.61
C PHE A 127 16.32 -3.45 10.02
N ARG A 128 17.35 -2.78 9.48
CA ARG A 128 17.19 -1.46 8.87
C ARG A 128 16.25 -1.49 7.65
N ASP A 129 16.37 -2.52 6.82
CA ASP A 129 15.52 -2.68 5.63
C ASP A 129 14.10 -3.09 6.04
N TYR A 130 14.00 -3.98 7.04
CA TYR A 130 12.73 -4.34 7.63
C TYR A 130 12.02 -3.13 8.25
N TYR A 131 12.76 -2.24 8.92
CA TYR A 131 12.24 -0.99 9.48
C TYR A 131 11.60 -0.14 8.39
N GLN A 132 12.31 0.12 7.29
CA GLN A 132 11.76 0.91 6.17
C GLN A 132 10.52 0.25 5.56
N LEU A 133 10.55 -1.07 5.33
CA LEU A 133 9.41 -1.81 4.84
C LEU A 133 8.20 -1.72 5.79
N SER A 134 8.44 -1.86 7.09
CA SER A 134 7.40 -1.76 8.11
C SER A 134 6.78 -0.36 8.16
N LYS A 135 7.59 0.70 8.07
CA LYS A 135 7.10 2.08 8.01
C LYS A 135 6.22 2.27 6.79
N LYS A 136 6.67 1.82 5.61
CA LYS A 136 5.89 1.86 4.37
C LYS A 136 4.56 1.11 4.50
N CYS A 137 4.58 -0.08 5.07
CA CYS A 137 3.38 -0.89 5.32
C CYS A 137 2.42 -0.28 6.36
N LEU A 138 2.89 0.57 7.27
CA LEU A 138 2.07 1.24 8.26
C LEU A 138 1.49 2.57 7.76
N THR A 139 2.26 3.34 6.99
CA THR A 139 1.90 4.69 6.57
C THR A 139 1.24 4.76 5.21
N SER A 140 1.51 3.81 4.30
CA SER A 140 0.93 3.80 2.96
C SER A 140 -0.53 3.34 2.98
N MET A 141 -1.43 4.17 2.45
CA MET A 141 -2.86 3.85 2.32
C MET A 141 -3.13 2.66 1.39
N ILE A 142 -2.27 2.47 0.39
CA ILE A 142 -2.40 1.42 -0.63
C ILE A 142 -1.72 0.14 -0.13
N GLU A 143 -0.45 0.24 0.29
CA GLU A 143 0.33 -0.97 0.61
C GLU A 143 -0.11 -1.65 1.90
N ARG A 144 -0.63 -0.89 2.87
CA ARG A 144 -1.08 -1.42 4.17
C ARG A 144 -2.09 -2.56 4.07
N LYS A 145 -2.90 -2.59 3.00
CA LYS A 145 -3.94 -3.61 2.78
C LYS A 145 -3.44 -4.86 2.06
N THR A 146 -2.19 -4.87 1.61
CA THR A 146 -1.63 -6.01 0.88
C THR A 146 -1.37 -7.21 1.81
N PRO A 147 -1.48 -8.46 1.32
CA PRO A 147 -1.07 -9.64 2.06
C PRO A 147 0.38 -9.57 2.55
N ARG A 148 1.29 -9.03 1.71
CA ARG A 148 2.69 -8.79 2.07
C ARG A 148 2.82 -7.92 3.33
N CYS A 149 2.09 -6.81 3.40
CA CYS A 149 2.07 -5.97 4.60
C CYS A 149 1.27 -6.55 5.78
N ALA A 150 0.45 -7.58 5.57
CA ALA A 150 -0.12 -8.34 6.67
C ALA A 150 0.96 -9.20 7.36
N VAL A 151 1.81 -9.87 6.59
CA VAL A 151 2.96 -10.63 7.11
C VAL A 151 3.98 -9.73 7.80
N VAL A 152 4.31 -8.57 7.21
CA VAL A 152 5.17 -7.58 7.89
C VAL A 152 4.58 -7.19 9.25
N ARG A 153 3.28 -6.86 9.30
CA ARG A 153 2.62 -6.45 10.56
C ARG A 153 2.62 -7.54 11.62
N SER A 154 2.50 -8.82 11.24
CA SER A 154 2.56 -9.92 12.22
C SER A 154 3.96 -10.09 12.82
N LEU A 155 5.01 -9.63 12.14
CA LEU A 155 6.39 -9.76 12.58
C LEU A 155 6.94 -8.53 13.33
N ILE A 156 6.23 -7.39 13.34
CA ILE A 156 6.75 -6.12 13.92
C ILE A 156 7.22 -6.31 15.36
N ASN A 157 6.38 -6.83 16.24
CA ASN A 157 6.74 -6.93 17.65
C ASN A 157 7.94 -7.85 17.85
N GLU A 158 7.93 -9.02 17.21
CA GLU A 158 9.01 -9.98 17.32
C GLU A 158 10.35 -9.39 16.86
N ARG A 159 10.37 -8.76 15.68
CA ARG A 159 11.58 -8.19 15.08
C ARG A 159 12.13 -7.04 15.91
N TYR A 160 11.26 -6.17 16.43
CA TYR A 160 11.67 -5.08 17.29
C TYR A 160 12.18 -5.59 18.65
N GLU A 161 11.52 -6.57 19.25
CA GLU A 161 11.97 -7.16 20.51
C GLU A 161 13.31 -7.89 20.39
N ALA A 162 13.56 -8.55 19.25
CA ALA A 162 14.85 -9.16 18.97
C ALA A 162 15.97 -8.11 18.97
N GLU A 163 15.77 -6.98 18.28
CA GLU A 163 16.77 -5.91 18.28
C GLU A 163 16.90 -5.16 19.59
N GLU A 164 15.79 -4.95 20.31
CA GLU A 164 15.84 -4.39 21.67
C GLU A 164 16.69 -5.27 22.59
N LYS A 165 16.54 -6.60 22.51
CA LYS A 165 17.37 -7.54 23.30
C LYS A 165 18.84 -7.49 22.91
N THR A 166 19.15 -7.45 21.60
CA THR A 166 20.52 -7.30 21.12
C THR A 166 21.15 -6.01 21.67
N LEU A 167 20.42 -4.89 21.57
CA LEU A 167 20.90 -3.61 22.06
C LEU A 167 21.07 -3.59 23.58
N LEU A 168 20.13 -4.14 24.34
CA LEU A 168 20.25 -4.25 25.80
C LEU A 168 21.43 -5.14 26.22
N ALA A 169 21.73 -6.20 25.46
CA ALA A 169 22.89 -7.06 25.70
C ALA A 169 24.22 -6.34 25.41
N GLU A 170 24.28 -5.53 24.35
CA GLU A 170 25.49 -4.77 23.99
C GLU A 170 25.80 -3.63 24.98
N TYR A 171 24.76 -3.04 25.59
CA TYR A 171 24.88 -1.88 26.46
C TYR A 171 24.58 -2.20 27.95
N GLN A 172 24.73 -3.45 28.40
CA GLN A 172 24.47 -3.84 29.82
C GLN A 172 25.26 -2.98 30.84
N ASP A 173 26.48 -2.57 30.48
CA ASP A 173 27.38 -1.78 31.34
C ASP A 173 27.62 -0.34 30.83
N LYS A 174 26.92 0.07 29.76
CA LYS A 174 27.06 1.39 29.12
C LYS A 174 25.76 2.16 29.18
N SER A 175 25.86 3.49 29.13
CA SER A 175 24.67 4.36 29.10
C SER A 175 23.92 4.20 27.77
N LEU A 176 22.89 3.36 27.75
CA LEU A 176 21.92 3.26 26.65
C LEU A 176 21.30 4.63 26.31
N GLU A 177 21.22 5.52 27.30
CA GLU A 177 20.74 6.89 27.14
C GLU A 177 21.72 7.77 26.33
N GLU A 178 23.03 7.60 26.51
CA GLU A 178 24.04 8.28 25.69
C GLU A 178 24.01 7.79 24.24
N TYR A 179 23.87 6.47 24.06
CA TYR A 179 23.69 5.88 22.74
C TYR A 179 22.43 6.44 22.05
N ALA A 180 21.29 6.44 22.75
CA ALA A 180 20.04 7.00 22.24
C ALA A 180 20.20 8.47 21.82
N LYS A 181 20.84 9.30 22.65
CA LYS A 181 21.12 10.70 22.30
C LYS A 181 21.97 10.82 21.03
N ALA A 182 22.99 9.98 20.87
CA ALA A 182 23.88 10.00 19.72
C ALA A 182 23.17 9.61 18.41
N VAL A 183 22.32 8.58 18.42
CA VAL A 183 21.64 8.09 17.20
C VAL A 183 20.35 8.83 16.86
N CYS A 184 19.77 9.56 17.81
CA CYS A 184 18.51 10.29 17.63
C CYS A 184 18.68 11.76 17.25
N THR A 185 19.90 12.32 17.25
CA THR A 185 20.13 13.77 17.07
C THR A 185 21.15 14.07 15.99
N GLY A 186 21.08 15.27 15.42
CA GLY A 186 22.04 15.78 14.44
C GLY A 186 21.94 15.18 13.04
N GLU A 187 22.98 15.43 12.23
CA GLU A 187 23.09 14.93 10.85
C GLU A 187 23.33 13.41 10.77
N SER A 188 23.79 12.80 11.88
CA SER A 188 24.00 11.35 12.02
C SER A 188 22.76 10.59 12.47
N ARG A 189 21.57 11.22 12.45
CA ARG A 189 20.34 10.60 12.90
C ARG A 189 20.02 9.34 12.08
N ASP A 190 19.85 8.22 12.77
CA ASP A 190 19.39 6.95 12.21
C ASP A 190 18.06 6.60 12.86
N ASP A 191 16.96 6.75 12.11
CA ASP A 191 15.60 6.55 12.61
C ASP A 191 15.37 5.13 13.15
N ALA A 192 15.96 4.12 12.51
CA ALA A 192 15.79 2.73 12.93
C ALA A 192 16.49 2.50 14.28
N LYS A 193 17.74 2.95 14.40
CA LYS A 193 18.50 2.84 15.65
C LYS A 193 17.91 3.70 16.77
N CYS A 194 17.45 4.91 16.43
CA CYS A 194 16.81 5.79 17.38
C CYS A 194 15.53 5.18 17.98
N GLU A 195 14.65 4.62 17.14
CA GLU A 195 13.41 4.01 17.62
C GLU A 195 13.68 2.82 18.55
N ILE A 196 14.63 1.95 18.20
CA ILE A 196 15.05 0.83 19.06
C ILE A 196 15.69 1.32 20.36
N ALA A 197 16.60 2.30 20.29
CA ALA A 197 17.25 2.84 21.47
C ALA A 197 16.27 3.47 22.46
N LEU A 198 15.26 4.21 21.96
CA LEU A 198 14.22 4.78 22.79
C LEU A 198 13.32 3.72 23.43
N ARG A 199 12.93 2.68 22.67
CA ARG A 199 12.12 1.56 23.19
C ARG A 199 12.87 0.78 24.26
N ALA A 200 14.14 0.43 24.00
CA ALA A 200 14.99 -0.26 24.96
C ALA A 200 15.22 0.59 26.23
N SER A 201 15.45 1.91 26.08
CA SER A 201 15.61 2.84 27.22
C SER A 201 14.35 2.96 28.08
N GLY A 202 13.17 2.89 27.47
CA GLY A 202 11.90 2.90 28.18
C GLY A 202 11.67 1.64 29.02
N LYS A 203 12.14 0.48 28.56
CA LYS A 203 12.03 -0.81 29.28
C LYS A 203 13.06 -0.97 30.39
N ALA A 204 14.28 -0.44 30.21
CA ALA A 204 15.35 -0.52 31.24
C ALA A 204 15.03 0.26 32.54
N ARG A 205 13.98 1.09 32.55
CA ARG A 205 13.54 1.88 33.71
C ARG A 205 12.40 1.22 34.52
N GLN A 206 11.90 0.05 34.08
CA GLN A 206 10.88 -0.74 34.78
C GLN A 206 11.52 -1.90 35.53
#